data_AF-A0A7W0PJC7-F1
#
_entry.id   AF-A0A7W0PJC7-F1
#
_cell.length_a   1.000
_cell.length_b   1.000
_cell.length_c   1.000
_cell.angle_alpha   90.00
_cell.angle_beta   90.00
_cell.angle_gamma   90.00
#
_symmetry.space_group_name_H-M   'P 1'
#
loop_
_entity.id
_entity.type
_entity.pdbx_description
1 polymer ?
#
loop_
_entity_poly.entity_id
_entity_poly.type
_entity_poly.pdbx_seq_one_letter_code
_entity_poly.pdbx_strand_id
1 'polypeptide(L)'
;MPSGWDTSERTLDSGGFESRQRALVPEAVVESSESGARWLGIAYWMTVGRVSRGTVRTRWRGDRARVTLLGGVTLLLFGRPELEFSEELVSCRYAIEGGLLASRAGGSVTLAQRRADDRFELSVVVEEYLPRLAARAGAPSWTGALYAKGQSPFHAAVSRRYFDLLASSAVV
;
A
#
# COMPACT_ATOMS: atom_id res chain seq x y z
N MET A 1 19.42 -7.09 -0.34
CA MET A 1 18.87 -5.75 0.00
C MET A 1 18.20 -5.17 -1.24
N PRO A 2 16.99 -4.61 -1.13
CA PRO A 2 16.34 -3.94 -2.25
C PRO A 2 17.21 -2.80 -2.81
N SER A 3 17.21 -2.62 -4.12
CA SER A 3 17.99 -1.60 -4.85
C SER A 3 17.09 -0.86 -5.85
N GLY A 4 17.62 0.17 -6.52
CA GLY A 4 16.87 0.88 -7.57
C GLY A 4 15.55 1.49 -7.07
N TRP A 5 15.56 2.00 -5.83
CA TRP A 5 14.38 2.62 -5.22
C TRP A 5 13.86 3.75 -6.09
N ASP A 6 12.56 3.74 -6.32
CA ASP A 6 11.86 4.78 -7.06
C ASP A 6 10.50 5.07 -6.41
N THR A 7 10.09 6.34 -6.49
CA THR A 7 8.82 6.81 -5.94
C THR A 7 8.23 7.83 -6.89
N SER A 8 7.00 7.57 -7.34
CA SER A 8 6.21 8.51 -8.11
C SER A 8 4.87 8.74 -7.42
N GLU A 9 4.41 9.97 -7.47
CA GLU A 9 3.13 10.39 -6.90
C GLU A 9 2.51 11.40 -7.86
N ARG A 10 1.20 11.30 -8.06
CA ARG A 10 0.45 12.30 -8.83
C ARG A 10 -0.94 12.51 -8.25
N THR A 11 -1.41 13.75 -8.35
CA THR A 11 -2.82 14.08 -8.12
C THR A 11 -3.49 14.21 -9.48
N LEU A 12 -4.64 13.55 -9.65
CA LEU A 12 -5.45 13.57 -10.85
C LEU A 12 -6.39 14.78 -10.85
N ASP A 13 -6.85 15.20 -12.04
CA ASP A 13 -7.82 16.29 -12.20
C ASP A 13 -9.15 16.02 -11.44
N SER A 14 -9.46 14.74 -11.23
CA SER A 14 -10.61 14.28 -10.43
C SER A 14 -10.46 14.51 -8.92
N GLY A 15 -9.31 15.00 -8.45
CA GLY A 15 -8.91 15.01 -7.05
C GLY A 15 -8.43 13.65 -6.52
N GLY A 16 -8.34 12.64 -7.39
CA GLY A 16 -7.75 11.34 -7.08
C GLY A 16 -6.25 11.46 -6.81
N PHE A 17 -5.73 10.57 -5.97
CA PHE A 17 -4.33 10.45 -5.65
C PHE A 17 -3.83 9.09 -6.12
N GLU A 18 -2.69 9.11 -6.78
CA GLU A 18 -1.96 7.92 -7.15
C GLU A 18 -0.54 7.97 -6.61
N SER A 19 -0.03 6.82 -6.19
CA SER A 19 1.36 6.68 -5.79
C SER A 19 1.90 5.32 -6.16
N ARG A 20 3.16 5.25 -6.55
CA ARG A 20 3.90 4.02 -6.74
C ARG A 20 5.23 4.12 -6.01
N GLN A 21 5.51 3.13 -5.18
CA GLN A 21 6.85 2.88 -4.66
C GLN A 21 7.33 1.56 -5.22
N ARG A 22 8.57 1.51 -5.69
CA ARG A 22 9.16 0.27 -6.23
C ARG A 22 10.63 0.12 -5.88
N ALA A 23 11.09 -1.13 -5.88
CA ALA A 23 12.49 -1.49 -5.75
C ALA A 23 12.75 -2.82 -6.47
N LEU A 24 14.02 -3.08 -6.80
CA LEU A 24 14.49 -4.32 -7.41
C LEU A 24 15.16 -5.23 -6.38
N VAL A 25 14.88 -6.52 -6.48
CA VAL A 25 15.52 -7.60 -5.70
C VAL A 25 16.05 -8.68 -6.67
N PRO A 26 17.17 -9.35 -6.33
CA PRO A 26 17.81 -10.30 -7.25
C PRO A 26 17.01 -11.60 -7.45
N GLU A 27 16.22 -11.98 -6.46
CA GLU A 27 15.48 -13.25 -6.42
C GLU A 27 14.03 -13.00 -6.02
N ALA A 28 13.15 -13.95 -6.33
CA ALA A 28 11.77 -13.92 -5.88
C ALA A 28 11.73 -13.95 -4.34
N VAL A 29 10.95 -13.06 -3.73
CA VAL A 29 10.75 -12.99 -2.27
C VAL A 29 9.48 -13.68 -1.82
N VAL A 30 8.60 -14.03 -2.76
CA VAL A 30 7.43 -14.87 -2.58
C VAL A 30 7.30 -15.85 -3.73
N GLU A 31 6.78 -17.03 -3.43
CA GLU A 31 6.40 -18.03 -4.43
C GLU A 31 5.26 -17.51 -5.33
N SER A 32 5.22 -18.00 -6.57
CA SER A 32 4.12 -17.80 -7.52
C SER A 32 2.89 -18.65 -7.16
N SER A 33 2.30 -18.37 -5.99
CA SER A 33 1.18 -19.13 -5.43
C SER A 33 0.17 -18.20 -4.75
N GLU A 34 -1.03 -18.73 -4.46
CA GLU A 34 -2.02 -18.02 -3.66
C GLU A 34 -1.46 -17.62 -2.28
N SER A 35 -0.69 -18.51 -1.65
CA SER A 35 -0.03 -18.25 -0.36
C SER A 35 0.98 -17.10 -0.46
N GLY A 36 1.78 -17.07 -1.54
CA GLY A 36 2.73 -15.98 -1.80
C GLY A 36 2.02 -14.64 -2.01
N ALA A 37 0.98 -14.62 -2.84
CA ALA A 37 0.14 -13.43 -3.04
C ALA A 37 -0.46 -12.94 -1.71
N ARG A 38 -1.07 -13.84 -0.93
CA ARG A 38 -1.65 -13.50 0.38
C ARG A 38 -0.61 -12.97 1.35
N TRP A 39 0.61 -13.52 1.31
CA TRP A 39 1.70 -13.07 2.17
C TRP A 39 2.11 -11.63 1.89
N LEU A 40 2.13 -11.17 0.63
CA LEU A 40 2.38 -9.76 0.29
C LEU A 40 1.43 -8.83 1.07
N GLY A 41 0.14 -9.15 1.07
CA GLY A 41 -0.90 -8.44 1.83
C GLY A 41 -0.64 -8.42 3.33
N ILE A 42 -0.40 -9.59 3.92
CA ILE A 42 -0.16 -9.74 5.37
C ILE A 42 1.09 -8.95 5.80
N ALA A 43 2.19 -9.10 5.08
CA ALA A 43 3.46 -8.43 5.36
C ALA A 43 3.36 -6.91 5.28
N TYR A 44 2.61 -6.38 4.31
CA TYR A 44 2.39 -4.94 4.19
C TYR A 44 1.63 -4.38 5.41
N TRP A 45 0.51 -4.98 5.78
CA TRP A 45 -0.29 -4.51 6.91
C TRP A 45 0.43 -4.64 8.26
N MET A 46 1.24 -5.68 8.45
CA MET A 46 2.14 -5.78 9.61
C MET A 46 3.15 -4.64 9.64
N THR A 47 3.71 -4.28 8.48
CA THR A 47 4.69 -3.19 8.37
C THR A 47 4.07 -1.83 8.69
N VAL A 48 2.86 -1.54 8.21
CA VAL A 48 2.09 -0.33 8.59
C VAL A 48 1.94 -0.22 10.10
N GLY A 49 1.60 -1.33 10.78
CA GLY A 49 1.49 -1.37 12.24
C GLY A 49 2.82 -1.10 12.96
N ARG A 50 3.92 -1.68 12.46
CA ARG A 50 5.26 -1.51 13.06
C ARG A 50 5.80 -0.09 12.88
N VAL A 51 5.71 0.48 11.68
CA VAL A 51 6.21 1.84 11.39
C VAL A 51 5.43 2.90 12.16
N SER A 52 4.11 2.72 12.30
CA SER A 52 3.28 3.60 13.13
C SER A 52 3.40 3.35 14.64
N ARG A 53 4.28 2.44 15.08
CA ARG A 53 4.44 2.03 16.49
C ARG A 53 3.11 1.64 17.16
N GLY A 54 2.20 1.05 16.38
CA GLY A 54 0.88 0.62 16.85
C GLY A 54 -0.18 1.72 16.98
N THR A 55 0.12 2.97 16.60
CA THR A 55 -0.86 4.06 16.47
C THR A 55 -1.86 3.78 15.36
N VAL A 56 -1.40 3.16 14.27
CA VAL A 56 -2.25 2.62 13.21
C VAL A 56 -2.26 1.10 13.34
N ARG A 57 -3.45 0.51 13.36
CA ARG A 57 -3.65 -0.94 13.52
C ARG A 57 -4.55 -1.47 12.42
N THR A 58 -4.13 -2.55 11.79
CA THR A 58 -4.99 -3.32 10.91
C THR A 58 -5.80 -4.32 11.73
N ARG A 59 -7.12 -4.30 11.56
CA ARG A 59 -8.05 -5.29 12.12
C ARG A 59 -8.70 -6.06 10.98
N TRP A 60 -8.89 -7.34 11.19
CA TRP A 60 -9.49 -8.24 10.22
C TRP A 60 -10.90 -8.63 10.67
N ARG A 61 -11.84 -8.68 9.73
CA ARG A 61 -13.16 -9.29 9.93
C ARG A 61 -13.43 -10.20 8.73
N GLY A 62 -13.24 -11.50 8.93
CA GLY A 62 -13.06 -12.40 7.80
C GLY A 62 -11.80 -12.01 7.03
N ASP A 63 -11.91 -11.87 5.71
CA ASP A 63 -10.82 -11.47 4.83
C ASP A 63 -10.76 -9.97 4.52
N ARG A 64 -11.68 -9.18 5.08
CA ARG A 64 -11.68 -7.72 4.92
C ARG A 64 -10.76 -7.06 5.95
N ALA A 65 -9.92 -6.15 5.46
CA ALA A 65 -9.03 -5.35 6.31
C ALA A 65 -9.68 -4.01 6.69
N ARG A 66 -9.43 -3.57 7.92
CA ARG A 66 -9.73 -2.21 8.38
C ARG A 66 -8.51 -1.62 9.02
N VAL A 67 -8.11 -0.45 8.54
CA VAL A 67 -7.04 0.33 9.15
C VAL A 67 -7.67 1.30 10.15
N THR A 68 -7.25 1.19 11.40
CA THR A 68 -7.83 1.93 12.53
C THR A 68 -6.75 2.74 13.25
N LEU A 69 -7.13 3.89 13.79
CA LEU A 69 -6.32 4.62 14.77
C LEU A 69 -6.45 3.96 16.15
N LEU A 70 -5.48 4.24 17.02
CA LEU A 70 -5.62 4.02 18.45
C LEU A 70 -6.92 4.66 18.94
N GLY A 71 -7.74 3.91 19.69
CA GLY A 71 -9.09 4.31 20.08
C GLY A 71 -10.22 3.78 19.17
N GLY A 72 -9.90 3.09 18.06
CA GLY A 72 -10.86 2.32 17.27
C GLY A 72 -11.51 3.06 16.10
N VAL A 73 -11.11 4.31 15.83
CA VAL A 73 -11.58 5.08 14.68
C VAL A 73 -11.10 4.43 13.38
N THR A 74 -12.01 4.12 12.46
CA THR A 74 -11.67 3.51 11.15
C THR A 74 -11.19 4.57 10.17
N LEU A 75 -9.90 4.54 9.84
CA LEU A 75 -9.28 5.43 8.85
C LEU A 75 -9.65 5.00 7.42
N LEU A 76 -9.46 3.71 7.12
CA LEU A 76 -9.75 3.11 5.82
C LEU A 76 -10.38 1.73 6.00
N LEU A 77 -11.36 1.44 5.16
CA LEU A 77 -12.01 0.14 5.00
C LEU A 77 -11.57 -0.43 3.65
N PHE A 78 -11.16 -1.69 3.65
CA PHE A 78 -10.76 -2.41 2.46
C PHE A 78 -11.67 -3.60 2.18
N GLY A 79 -11.84 -3.89 0.90
CA GLY A 79 -12.54 -5.08 0.43
C GLY A 79 -11.78 -6.38 0.70
N ARG A 80 -12.31 -7.48 0.18
CA ARG A 80 -11.63 -8.77 0.18
C ARG A 80 -10.37 -8.66 -0.70
N PRO A 81 -9.26 -9.32 -0.38
CA PRO A 81 -8.10 -9.34 -1.24
C PRO A 81 -8.44 -10.02 -2.57
N GLU A 82 -8.12 -9.35 -3.66
CA GLU A 82 -8.02 -9.94 -4.99
C GLU A 82 -6.58 -10.44 -5.15
N LEU A 83 -6.41 -11.73 -5.43
CA LEU A 83 -5.10 -12.37 -5.54
C LEU A 83 -4.85 -12.76 -6.99
N GLU A 84 -3.65 -12.49 -7.47
CA GLU A 84 -3.19 -12.90 -8.79
C GLU A 84 -1.81 -13.54 -8.64
N PHE A 85 -1.57 -14.66 -9.32
CA PHE A 85 -0.27 -15.32 -9.31
C PHE A 85 -0.02 -16.06 -10.63
N SER A 86 1.19 -15.88 -11.15
CA SER A 86 1.78 -16.53 -12.32
C SER A 86 3.30 -16.48 -12.18
N GLU A 87 4.03 -17.02 -13.16
CA GLU A 87 5.50 -16.91 -13.21
C GLU A 87 5.96 -15.45 -13.37
N GLU A 88 5.12 -14.59 -13.96
CA GLU A 88 5.45 -13.19 -14.26
C GLU A 88 5.01 -12.22 -13.18
N LEU A 89 3.94 -12.54 -12.45
CA LEU A 89 3.30 -11.64 -11.50
C LEU A 89 2.76 -12.39 -10.30
N VAL A 90 3.06 -11.91 -9.10
CA VAL A 90 2.38 -12.26 -7.86
C VAL A 90 1.86 -10.98 -7.24
N SER A 91 0.55 -10.87 -7.02
CA SER A 91 -0.06 -9.64 -6.50
C SER A 91 -1.19 -9.88 -5.50
N CYS A 92 -1.31 -8.93 -4.58
CA CYS A 92 -2.45 -8.82 -3.67
C CYS A 92 -3.00 -7.40 -3.75
N ARG A 93 -4.26 -7.30 -4.17
CA ARG A 93 -4.97 -6.04 -4.35
C ARG A 93 -6.12 -5.92 -3.37
N TYR A 94 -6.25 -4.74 -2.79
CA TYR A 94 -7.36 -4.36 -1.91
C TYR A 94 -8.08 -3.15 -2.49
N ALA A 95 -9.37 -3.30 -2.80
CA ALA A 95 -10.24 -2.16 -3.10
C ALA A 95 -10.44 -1.29 -1.84
N ILE A 96 -10.45 0.03 -2.00
CA ILE A 96 -10.76 0.97 -0.93
C ILE A 96 -12.27 1.18 -0.88
N GLU A 97 -12.92 0.65 0.16
CA GLU A 97 -14.38 0.68 0.32
C GLU A 97 -14.87 1.88 1.16
N GLY A 98 -13.96 2.69 1.70
CA GLY A 98 -14.31 3.91 2.43
C GLY A 98 -13.47 4.13 3.68
N GLY A 99 -14.05 4.79 4.69
CA GLY A 99 -13.39 5.17 5.94
C GLY A 99 -13.31 6.67 6.13
N LEU A 100 -12.73 7.12 7.25
CA LEU A 100 -12.61 8.55 7.57
C LEU A 100 -11.72 9.31 6.57
N LEU A 101 -10.68 8.65 6.03
CA LEU A 101 -9.74 9.28 5.11
C LEU A 101 -10.20 9.24 3.65
N ALA A 102 -11.16 8.38 3.29
CA ALA A 102 -11.71 8.31 1.94
C ALA A 102 -12.93 9.22 1.79
N SER A 103 -13.00 10.05 0.75
CA SER A 103 -14.19 10.87 0.47
C SER A 103 -15.39 10.01 0.07
N ARG A 104 -15.14 8.93 -0.69
CA ARG A 104 -16.08 7.87 -1.07
C ARG A 104 -15.34 6.55 -1.27
N ALA A 105 -16.06 5.44 -1.44
CA ALA A 105 -15.48 4.20 -1.92
C ALA A 105 -14.90 4.42 -3.34
N GLY A 106 -13.70 3.90 -3.59
CA GLY A 106 -12.99 4.09 -4.85
C GLY A 106 -11.48 4.02 -4.70
N GLY A 107 -10.83 3.51 -5.75
CA GLY A 107 -9.40 3.26 -5.78
C GLY A 107 -8.97 1.94 -5.15
N SER A 108 -7.67 1.68 -5.17
CA SER A 108 -7.09 0.44 -4.66
C SER A 108 -5.67 0.61 -4.13
N VAL A 109 -5.25 -0.38 -3.34
CA VAL A 109 -3.85 -0.62 -2.98
C VAL A 109 -3.45 -1.98 -3.55
N THR A 110 -2.41 -2.02 -4.37
CA THR A 110 -1.86 -3.22 -4.99
C THR A 110 -0.43 -3.43 -4.51
N LEU A 111 -0.16 -4.63 -4.04
CA LEU A 111 1.15 -5.09 -3.57
C LEU A 111 1.61 -6.17 -4.54
N ALA A 112 2.76 -6.00 -5.18
CA ALA A 112 3.16 -6.94 -6.23
C ALA A 112 4.66 -7.25 -6.24
N GLN A 113 4.96 -8.47 -6.66
CA GLN A 113 6.24 -8.91 -7.20
C GLN A 113 6.06 -9.19 -8.69
N ARG A 114 6.85 -8.55 -9.55
CA ARG A 114 6.83 -8.77 -11.00
C ARG A 114 8.21 -9.15 -11.48
N ARG A 115 8.32 -10.09 -12.42
CA ARG A 115 9.59 -10.39 -13.09
C ARG A 115 10.08 -9.17 -13.89
N ALA A 116 11.35 -8.85 -13.77
CA ALA A 116 11.98 -7.72 -14.46
C ALA A 116 13.39 -8.12 -14.90
N ASP A 117 13.53 -8.56 -16.15
CA ASP A 117 14.76 -9.11 -16.73
C ASP A 117 15.34 -10.26 -15.87
N ASP A 118 16.52 -10.05 -15.29
CA ASP A 118 17.25 -10.97 -14.41
C ASP A 118 16.90 -10.81 -12.91
N ARG A 119 15.89 -9.97 -12.61
CA ARG A 119 15.51 -9.58 -11.25
C ARG A 119 13.99 -9.63 -11.07
N PHE A 120 13.56 -9.22 -9.88
CA PHE A 120 12.16 -8.99 -9.57
C PHE A 120 11.95 -7.56 -9.07
N GLU A 121 10.89 -6.92 -9.57
CA GLU A 121 10.38 -5.65 -9.05
C GLU A 121 9.37 -5.93 -7.94
N LEU A 122 9.61 -5.34 -6.77
CA LEU A 122 8.61 -5.19 -5.72
C LEU A 122 7.94 -3.84 -5.87
N SER A 123 6.62 -3.79 -5.74
CA SER A 123 5.87 -2.54 -5.81
C SER A 123 4.72 -2.46 -4.81
N VAL A 124 4.47 -1.24 -4.37
CA VAL A 124 3.24 -0.82 -3.70
C VAL A 124 2.64 0.28 -4.58
N VAL A 125 1.43 0.05 -5.07
CA VAL A 125 0.71 0.96 -5.95
C VAL A 125 -0.60 1.35 -5.28
N VAL A 126 -0.87 2.65 -5.24
CA VAL A 126 -2.17 3.22 -4.86
C VAL A 126 -2.73 3.90 -6.10
N GLU A 127 -3.93 3.51 -6.50
CA GLU A 127 -4.60 4.02 -7.70
C GLU A 127 -5.94 4.63 -7.35
N GLU A 128 -6.26 5.76 -8.00
CA GLU A 128 -7.56 6.46 -7.94
C GLU A 128 -8.12 6.67 -6.52
N TYR A 129 -7.25 6.70 -5.50
CA TYR A 129 -7.69 6.91 -4.12
C TYR A 129 -8.18 8.34 -3.99
N LEU A 130 -9.39 8.53 -3.45
CA LEU A 130 -9.96 9.86 -3.26
C LEU A 130 -9.84 10.29 -1.79
N PRO A 131 -8.75 10.96 -1.38
CA PRO A 131 -8.59 11.44 -0.01
C PRO A 131 -9.62 12.51 0.34
N ARG A 132 -10.28 12.36 1.50
CA ARG A 132 -11.24 13.33 2.06
C ARG A 132 -10.59 14.65 2.45
N LEU A 133 -9.29 14.63 2.78
CA LEU A 133 -8.53 15.79 3.25
C LEU A 133 -7.73 16.47 2.13
N ALA A 134 -7.68 15.92 0.91
CA ALA A 134 -7.21 16.68 -0.23
C ALA A 134 -8.32 17.63 -0.66
N ALA A 135 -8.07 18.93 -0.48
CA ALA A 135 -8.84 20.03 -1.04
C ALA A 135 -10.36 19.81 -1.10
N ARG A 136 -11.05 19.98 0.04
CA ARG A 136 -12.47 20.37 -0.05
C ARG A 136 -12.54 21.64 -0.90
N ALA A 137 -13.44 21.71 -1.87
CA ALA A 137 -13.73 22.96 -2.57
C ALA A 137 -14.10 24.03 -1.52
N GLY A 138 -13.29 25.10 -1.42
CA GLY A 138 -13.44 26.16 -0.42
C GLY A 138 -12.63 26.00 0.89
N ALA A 139 -11.88 24.92 1.09
CA ALA A 139 -10.96 24.81 2.22
C ALA A 139 -9.60 25.48 1.93
N PRO A 140 -8.91 26.01 2.96
CA PRO A 140 -7.59 26.62 2.77
C PRO A 140 -6.58 25.64 2.17
N SER A 141 -5.84 26.09 1.15
CA SER A 141 -4.86 25.30 0.39
C SER A 141 -3.80 24.58 1.25
N TRP A 142 -3.50 25.11 2.44
CA TRP A 142 -2.54 24.51 3.38
C TRP A 142 -3.00 23.18 3.99
N THR A 143 -4.31 22.92 4.04
CA THR A 143 -4.87 21.67 4.62
C THR A 143 -4.60 20.45 3.73
N GLY A 144 -4.76 20.58 2.41
CA GLY A 144 -4.34 19.58 1.43
C GLY A 144 -2.82 19.44 1.36
N ALA A 145 -2.09 20.54 1.53
CA ALA A 145 -0.62 20.55 1.54
C ALA A 145 -0.01 19.82 2.75
N LEU A 146 -0.62 19.90 3.94
CA LEU A 146 -0.18 19.14 5.13
C LEU A 146 -0.45 17.63 4.97
N TYR A 147 -1.56 17.27 4.32
CA TYR A 147 -1.89 15.88 4.01
C TYR A 147 -0.89 15.28 2.99
N ALA A 148 -0.58 16.01 1.91
CA ALA A 148 0.42 15.61 0.92
C ALA A 148 1.86 15.57 1.49
N LYS A 149 2.27 16.55 2.31
CA LYS A 149 3.62 16.59 2.93
C LYS A 149 3.84 15.51 4.00
N GLY A 150 2.79 15.07 4.69
CA GLY A 150 2.89 14.06 5.75
C GLY A 150 2.74 12.61 5.25
N GLN A 151 1.92 12.38 4.22
CA GLN A 151 1.71 11.04 3.67
C GLN A 151 2.93 10.53 2.91
N SER A 152 3.53 11.33 2.02
CA SER A 152 4.63 10.84 1.17
C SER A 152 5.82 10.24 1.97
N PRO A 153 6.33 10.87 3.05
CA PRO A 153 7.41 10.29 3.85
C PRO A 153 6.98 9.02 4.61
N PHE A 154 5.75 8.97 5.12
CA PHE A 154 5.24 7.80 5.82
C PHE A 154 5.06 6.61 4.87
N HIS A 155 4.44 6.82 3.71
CA HIS A 155 4.25 5.78 2.70
C HIS A 155 5.60 5.27 2.18
N ALA A 156 6.55 6.16 1.90
CA ALA A 156 7.91 5.75 1.53
C ALA A 156 8.60 4.95 2.64
N ALA A 157 8.48 5.35 3.92
CA ALA A 157 9.05 4.62 5.04
C ALA A 157 8.43 3.23 5.23
N VAL A 158 7.09 3.13 5.11
CA VAL A 158 6.37 1.85 5.13
C VAL A 158 6.85 0.95 3.99
N SER A 159 6.85 1.46 2.75
CA SER A 159 7.21 0.68 1.57
C SER A 159 8.68 0.22 1.61
N ARG A 160 9.62 1.06 2.08
CA ARG A 160 11.02 0.64 2.32
C ARG A 160 11.10 -0.49 3.32
N ARG A 161 10.49 -0.32 4.50
CA ARG A 161 10.54 -1.34 5.55
C ARG A 161 9.86 -2.64 5.14
N TYR A 162 8.83 -2.54 4.32
CA TYR A 162 8.09 -3.67 3.75
C TYR A 162 8.97 -4.45 2.76
N PHE A 163 9.64 -3.76 1.84
CA PHE A 163 10.56 -4.42 0.90
C PHE A 163 11.76 -5.05 1.61
N ASP A 164 12.31 -4.40 2.65
CA ASP A 164 13.36 -5.00 3.47
C ASP A 164 12.88 -6.27 4.18
N LEU A 165 11.66 -6.26 4.72
CA LEU A 165 11.06 -7.41 5.38
C LEU A 165 10.91 -8.59 4.41
N LEU A 166 10.37 -8.33 3.21
CA LEU A 166 10.19 -9.35 2.19
C LEU A 166 11.54 -9.93 1.74
N ALA A 167 12.51 -9.06 1.42
CA ALA A 167 13.84 -9.50 1.00
C ALA A 167 14.59 -10.28 2.09
N SER A 168 14.30 -10.05 3.36
CA SER A 168 14.88 -10.80 4.49
C SER A 168 14.15 -12.12 4.79
N SER A 169 12.96 -12.31 4.22
CA SER A 169 12.10 -13.49 4.44
C SER A 169 11.96 -14.32 3.17
N ALA A 170 12.83 -14.10 2.19
CA ALA A 170 12.77 -14.78 0.89
C ALA A 170 12.86 -16.30 1.08
N VAL A 171 11.96 -17.01 0.39
CA VAL A 171 11.98 -18.47 0.35
C VAL A 171 13.00 -18.86 -0.72
N VAL A 172 14.09 -19.50 -0.29
CA VAL A 172 15.06 -20.15 -1.17
C VAL A 172 14.47 -21.45 -1.71
#